data_AF-A0A1J8R2Y5-F1
#
_entry.id   AF-A0A1J8R2Y5-F1
#
_cell.length_a   1.000
_cell.length_b   1.000
_cell.length_c   1.000
_cell.angle_alpha   90.00
_cell.angle_beta   90.00
_cell.angle_gamma   90.00
#
_symmetry.space_group_name_H-M   'P 1'
#
loop_
_entity.id
_entity.type
_entity.pdbx_description
1 polymer ?
#
loop_
_entity_poly.entity_id
_entity_poly.type
_entity_poly.pdbx_seq_one_letter_code
_entity_poly.pdbx_strand_id
1 'polypeptide(L)'
;MHDRLVGTMVWCSKARAMFAMRACRKSVMIGKAFSANRMTSIVQHMITMDQPWNCPHGQPTMRHVTDLTCFARYNTLPRTVDWTTFEY
;
A
#
# COMPACT_ATOMS: atom_id res chain seq x y z
N MET A 1 -16.50 -13.23 -13.41
CA MET A 1 -15.63 -12.80 -14.52
C MET A 1 -14.58 -11.88 -13.91
N HIS A 2 -13.32 -12.30 -13.81
CA HIS A 2 -12.23 -11.42 -13.40
C HIS A 2 -11.32 -11.22 -14.60
N ASP A 3 -11.13 -9.95 -14.94
CA ASP A 3 -10.33 -9.45 -16.05
C ASP A 3 -8.93 -10.08 -16.06
N ARG A 4 -8.70 -10.94 -17.05
CA ARG A 4 -7.37 -11.46 -17.34
C ARG A 4 -6.65 -10.38 -18.14
N LEU A 5 -5.85 -9.57 -17.46
CA LEU A 5 -4.97 -8.60 -18.11
C LEU A 5 -4.05 -9.34 -19.10
N VAL A 6 -4.20 -9.00 -20.37
CA VAL A 6 -3.31 -9.39 -21.47
C VAL A 6 -1.88 -9.00 -21.07
N GLY A 7 -0.97 -9.98 -21.01
CA GLY A 7 0.43 -9.79 -20.60
C GLY A 7 0.81 -10.37 -19.23
N THR A 8 -0.12 -11.03 -18.52
CA THR A 8 0.20 -11.72 -17.27
C THR A 8 1.11 -12.93 -17.50
N MET A 9 2.39 -12.80 -17.10
CA MET A 9 3.29 -13.94 -16.96
C MET A 9 2.63 -14.95 -16.01
N VAL A 10 2.32 -16.15 -16.51
CA VAL A 10 1.69 -17.20 -15.71
C VAL A 10 2.78 -17.88 -14.90
N TRP A 11 2.95 -17.45 -13.65
CA TRP A 11 3.85 -18.13 -12.73
C TRP A 11 3.18 -19.38 -12.18
N CYS A 12 3.95 -20.47 -12.12
CA CYS A 12 3.54 -21.68 -11.42
C CYS A 12 3.20 -21.37 -9.95
N SER A 13 2.15 -21.99 -9.41
CA SER A 13 1.64 -21.76 -8.06
C SER A 13 2.73 -21.86 -6.98
N LYS A 14 3.65 -22.82 -7.14
CA LYS A 14 4.82 -22.98 -6.26
C LYS A 14 5.73 -21.76 -6.25
N ALA A 15 6.03 -21.21 -7.43
CA ALA A 15 6.90 -20.04 -7.53
C ALA A 15 6.24 -18.82 -6.88
N ARG A 16 4.94 -18.60 -7.10
CA ARG A 16 4.16 -17.54 -6.43
C ARG A 16 4.23 -17.66 -4.91
N ALA A 17 4.01 -18.86 -4.37
CA ALA A 17 4.12 -19.11 -2.94
C ALA A 17 5.53 -18.84 -2.40
N MET A 18 6.58 -19.25 -3.12
CA MET A 18 7.96 -18.98 -2.73
C MET A 18 8.28 -17.47 -2.67
N PHE A 19 7.80 -16.67 -3.62
CA PHE A 19 7.99 -15.21 -3.56
C PHE A 19 7.19 -14.57 -2.43
N ALA A 20 5.95 -15.01 -2.21
CA ALA A 20 5.14 -14.53 -1.09
C ALA A 20 5.84 -14.78 0.26
N MET A 21 6.36 -16.00 0.47
CA MET A 21 7.11 -16.34 1.68
C MET A 21 8.38 -15.50 1.84
N ARG A 22 9.17 -15.34 0.76
CA ARG A 22 10.39 -14.52 0.78
C ARG A 22 10.08 -13.06 1.13
N ALA A 23 9.03 -12.49 0.53
CA ALA A 23 8.58 -11.14 0.83
C ALA A 23 8.19 -11.01 2.31
N CYS A 24 7.36 -11.93 2.83
CA CYS A 24 6.93 -11.92 4.23
C CYS A 24 8.09 -11.98 5.23
N ARG A 25 9.09 -12.84 4.98
CA ARG A 25 10.25 -12.96 5.87
C ARG A 25 11.24 -11.81 5.76
N LYS A 26 11.29 -11.11 4.62
CA LYS A 26 12.13 -9.93 4.40
C LYS A 26 11.44 -8.63 4.85
N SER A 27 10.12 -8.63 4.94
CA SER A 27 9.34 -7.49 5.40
C SER A 27 9.66 -7.09 6.84
N VAL A 28 9.30 -5.86 7.16
CA VAL A 28 9.34 -5.34 8.53
C VAL A 28 8.43 -6.18 9.43
N MET A 29 8.97 -6.61 10.57
CA MET A 29 8.22 -7.34 11.58
C MET A 29 7.49 -6.38 12.54
N ILE A 30 6.30 -6.79 12.98
CA ILE A 30 5.55 -6.10 14.02
C ILE A 30 6.39 -6.09 15.32
N GLY A 31 6.41 -4.95 16.02
CA GLY A 31 7.20 -4.75 17.25
C GLY A 31 8.65 -4.32 17.01
N LYS A 32 9.12 -4.23 15.76
CA LYS A 32 10.42 -3.64 15.44
C LYS A 32 10.34 -2.10 15.54
N ALA A 33 11.24 -1.49 16.31
CA ALA A 33 11.34 -0.02 16.39
C ALA A 33 11.96 0.58 15.11
N PHE A 34 11.47 1.74 14.67
CA PHE A 34 11.92 2.44 13.47
C PHE A 34 12.12 3.94 13.70
N SER A 35 13.02 4.54 12.92
CA SER A 35 13.14 5.99 12.78
C SER A 35 12.06 6.54 11.83
N ALA A 36 11.74 7.83 11.97
CA ALA A 36 10.79 8.52 11.10
C ALA A 36 11.14 8.39 9.61
N ASN A 37 12.42 8.56 9.26
CA ASN A 37 12.89 8.43 7.88
C ASN A 37 12.58 7.05 7.29
N ARG A 38 12.76 5.98 8.09
CA ARG A 38 12.49 4.62 7.63
C ARG A 38 11.00 4.38 7.42
N MET A 39 10.14 4.93 8.27
CA MET A 39 8.70 4.88 8.10
C MET A 39 8.27 5.57 6.80
N THR A 40 8.78 6.78 6.54
CA THR A 40 8.50 7.53 5.31
C THR A 40 8.94 6.78 4.06
N SER A 41 10.15 6.20 4.05
CA SER A 41 10.61 5.42 2.89
C SER A 41 9.73 4.21 2.60
N ILE A 42 9.21 3.53 3.63
CA ILE A 42 8.28 2.40 3.43
C ILE A 42 7.02 2.87 2.72
N VAL A 43 6.43 4.00 3.14
CA VAL A 43 5.25 4.58 2.50
C VAL A 43 5.56 5.00 1.06
N GLN A 44 6.69 5.65 0.80
CA GLN A 44 7.10 6.05 -0.55
C GLN A 44 7.26 4.86 -1.50
N HIS A 45 7.84 3.75 -1.05
CA HIS A 45 7.95 2.53 -1.86
C HIS A 45 6.57 1.91 -2.17
N MET A 46 5.58 2.09 -1.31
CA MET A 46 4.22 1.62 -1.59
C MET A 46 3.55 2.43 -2.69
N ILE A 47 3.86 3.72 -2.83
CA ILE A 47 3.29 4.59 -3.87
C ILE A 47 3.66 4.11 -5.28
N THR A 48 4.86 3.54 -5.46
CA THR A 48 5.34 3.08 -6.76
C THR A 48 4.88 1.67 -7.13
N MET A 49 4.15 0.96 -6.26
CA MET A 49 3.63 -0.38 -6.53
C MET A 49 2.25 -0.32 -7.20
N ASP A 50 1.98 -1.27 -8.10
CA ASP A 50 0.71 -1.36 -8.85
C ASP A 50 -0.51 -1.64 -7.95
N GLN A 51 -0.35 -2.45 -6.90
CA GLN A 51 -1.44 -2.84 -5.99
C GLN A 51 -0.97 -2.91 -4.53
N PRO A 52 -0.70 -1.75 -3.89
CA PRO A 52 -0.12 -1.72 -2.56
C PRO A 52 -1.10 -2.09 -1.45
N TRP A 53 -2.40 -2.24 -1.73
CA TRP A 53 -3.49 -2.39 -0.75
C TRP A 53 -3.51 -3.74 -0.02
N ASN A 54 -2.97 -4.78 -0.65
CA ASN A 54 -2.96 -6.15 -0.14
C ASN A 54 -1.55 -6.75 -0.23
N CYS A 55 -1.16 -7.49 0.79
CA CYS A 55 0.06 -8.28 0.75
C CYS A 55 -0.14 -9.51 -0.16
N PRO A 56 0.93 -10.23 -0.58
CA PRO A 56 0.79 -11.41 -1.45
C PRO A 56 0.02 -12.58 -0.80
N HIS A 57 -0.32 -12.49 0.49
CA HIS A 57 -1.20 -13.42 1.21
C HIS A 57 -2.64 -12.92 1.33
N GLY A 58 -2.96 -11.73 0.83
CA GLY A 58 -4.30 -11.13 0.88
C GLY A 58 -4.61 -10.33 2.14
N GLN A 59 -3.63 -10.06 3.02
CA GLN A 59 -3.85 -9.20 4.19
C GLN A 59 -3.77 -7.72 3.80
N PRO A 60 -4.65 -6.85 4.33
CA PRO A 60 -4.64 -5.43 4.03
C PRO A 60 -3.39 -4.75 4.60
N THR A 61 -2.75 -3.87 3.82
CA THR A 61 -1.52 -3.15 4.20
C THR A 61 -1.80 -1.78 4.81
N MET A 62 -2.82 -1.08 4.30
CA MET A 62 -3.18 0.29 4.68
C MET A 62 -4.71 0.38 4.81
N ARG A 63 -5.18 1.22 5.73
CA ARG A 63 -6.62 1.52 5.88
C ARG A 63 -6.80 3.00 6.20
N HIS A 64 -7.88 3.57 5.68
CA HIS A 64 -8.33 4.89 6.10
C HIS A 64 -8.80 4.82 7.56
N VAL A 65 -8.23 5.65 8.43
CA VAL A 65 -8.57 5.67 9.86
C VAL A 65 -9.80 6.55 10.10
N THR A 66 -9.73 7.81 9.69
CA THR A 66 -10.83 8.78 9.82
C THR A 66 -10.53 10.00 8.95
N ASP A 67 -11.59 10.69 8.53
CA ASP A 67 -11.46 12.01 7.95
C ASP A 67 -11.20 13.02 9.07
N LEU A 68 -10.30 13.98 8.85
CA LEU A 68 -10.03 15.04 9.80
C LEU A 68 -11.15 16.09 9.83
N THR A 69 -11.95 16.22 8.76
CA THR A 69 -13.10 17.15 8.72
C THR A 69 -14.16 16.84 9.79
N CYS A 70 -14.21 15.60 10.29
CA CYS A 70 -15.16 15.21 11.33
C CYS A 70 -14.78 15.74 12.72
N PHE A 71 -13.55 16.20 12.93
CA PHE A 71 -13.14 16.83 14.18
C PHE A 71 -13.46 18.32 14.13
N ALA A 72 -14.26 18.80 15.09
CA ALA A 72 -14.72 20.19 15.19
C ALA A 72 -13.61 21.26 15.17
N ARG A 73 -12.35 20.88 15.40
CA ARG A 73 -11.18 21.77 15.32
C ARG A 73 -10.63 22.01 13.91
N TYR A 74 -10.98 21.17 12.92
CA TYR A 74 -10.48 21.29 11.54
C TYR A 74 -11.53 21.84 10.57
N ASN A 75 -12.48 22.65 11.06
CA ASN A 75 -13.51 23.30 10.24
C ASN A 75 -12.97 24.39 9.28
N THR A 76 -11.71 24.28 8.86
CA THR A 76 -11.01 25.22 7.99
C THR A 76 -11.10 24.74 6.55
N LEU A 77 -12.21 25.09 5.89
CA LEU A 77 -12.47 24.97 4.44
C LEU A 77 -12.32 23.54 3.86
N PRO A 78 -13.15 23.15 2.88
CA PRO A 78 -12.91 21.93 2.13
C PRO A 78 -11.55 22.05 1.44
N ARG A 79 -10.53 21.35 1.96
CA ARG A 79 -9.29 21.11 1.22
C ARG A 79 -9.62 20.13 0.11
N THR A 80 -10.11 20.65 -1.01
CA THR A 80 -10.18 19.89 -2.25
C THR A 80 -8.75 19.51 -2.62
N VAL A 81 -8.40 18.25 -2.44
CA VAL A 81 -7.15 17.70 -2.97
C VAL A 81 -7.31 17.69 -4.48
N ASP A 82 -6.53 18.52 -5.17
CA ASP A 82 -6.47 18.49 -6.62
C ASP A 82 -5.65 17.27 -7.06
N TRP A 83 -6.36 16.21 -7.43
CA TRP A 83 -5.75 14.97 -7.89
C TRP A 83 -5.03 15.11 -9.24
N THR A 84 -5.33 16.16 -10.02
CA THR A 84 -4.67 16.41 -11.31
C THR A 84 -3.21 16.82 -11.16
N THR A 85 -2.81 17.30 -9.98
CA THR A 85 -1.41 17.62 -9.66
C THR A 85 -0.51 16.37 -9.60
N PHE A 86 -1.10 15.16 -9.47
CA PHE A 86 -0.36 13.91 -9.33
C PHE A 86 -0.39 13.02 -10.58
N GLU A 87 -1.06 13.45 -11.65
CA GLU A 87 -1.02 12.75 -12.94
C GLU A 87 0.20 13.24 -13.73
N TYR A 88 1.08 12.31 -14.12
CA TYR A 88 2.17 12.50 -15.08
C TYR A 88 1.71 12.03 -16.47
#